data_AF-A0A7C4R6J7-F1
#
_entry.id   AF-A0A7C4R6J7-F1
#
_cell.length_a   1.000
_cell.length_b   1.000
_cell.length_c   1.000
_cell.angle_alpha   90.00
_cell.angle_beta   90.00
_cell.angle_gamma   90.00
#
_symmetry.space_group_name_H-M   'P 1'
#
loop_
_entity.id
_entity.type
_entity.pdbx_description
1 polymer ?
#
loop_
_entity_poly.entity_id
_entity_poly.type
_entity_poly.pdbx_seq_one_letter_code
_entity_poly.pdbx_strand_id
1 'polypeptide(L)'
;MKFQLVSFFFLFSFILLSNLISINIVQASPSVIVEFLYYDKFCPECPGQSEYYDVFVHNSYVVNRIERDYGDAVQVKRIYWNSEEGLRKRDQYNLSSFDWNTIVVNEKVTLKGGARFVDETLLRQIIDYYLVQEHDIAISAVSIDSRSILKSVGFNVNITVRNKGKQPESFNITVSLNSTVIEELRVKLLEPGNERIVSIHIDTTEVDEGRYILTIYAVPVEGEVNVNDNLYNVGLIEIKTNAGTMYIHDVAVLEVKSTKAWATNKEQINITVLVKNLGTTAENFTLKILLNGSLLMDTLIHLSPESIFSKVFTINLAGLTSGRYIMKAIVELKEDFNNENNEYSFEINILNDEINKLYFAGHVFLAFTFGFFETFSPCLLVLLSFLVSYTLGITASFKKGFTKILTFGIGFLSAALLTGTLAIFLLIIMMSFQKIITIIVCILAILFGLNAIGINFTSLLKKQKDNNETKVLIQKLAKSYSESYVGMIIIGFLFYFLDPCIAPFFFAVVPLILNANFIAIILAFCLGVMLPFLIIGFITGSLSKLVRISYKHKSKLRLLSCLILIGYSAYLILFYII
;
A
#
# COMPACT_ATOMS: atom_id res chain seq x y z
N MET A 1 -11.34 14.71 -7.16
CA MET A 1 -10.13 13.91 -7.48
C MET A 1 -8.81 14.69 -7.29
N LYS A 2 -8.67 15.53 -6.26
CA LYS A 2 -7.37 16.18 -5.91
C LYS A 2 -6.99 16.12 -4.43
N PHE A 3 -7.86 15.60 -3.58
CA PHE A 3 -7.53 15.19 -2.21
C PHE A 3 -7.18 13.69 -2.13
N GLN A 4 -7.39 12.93 -3.21
CA GLN A 4 -7.32 11.46 -3.16
C GLN A 4 -5.91 10.90 -3.17
N LEU A 5 -4.88 11.57 -3.71
CA LEU A 5 -3.53 10.98 -3.80
C LEU A 5 -2.69 11.17 -2.51
N VAL A 6 -2.82 12.32 -1.85
CA VAL A 6 -2.21 12.57 -0.53
C VAL A 6 -2.99 11.86 0.57
N SER A 7 -4.33 11.82 0.43
CA SER A 7 -5.15 10.91 1.23
C SER A 7 -4.82 9.45 0.94
N PHE A 8 -4.33 9.06 -0.25
CA PHE A 8 -3.97 7.66 -0.53
C PHE A 8 -2.78 7.22 0.33
N PHE A 9 -1.74 8.04 0.47
CA PHE A 9 -0.60 7.72 1.34
C PHE A 9 -0.95 7.74 2.83
N PHE A 10 -1.80 8.68 3.27
CA PHE A 10 -2.29 8.72 4.65
C PHE A 10 -3.25 7.56 4.96
N LEU A 11 -4.15 7.23 4.04
CA LEU A 11 -5.13 6.15 4.17
C LEU A 11 -4.45 4.78 4.03
N PHE A 12 -3.42 4.62 3.20
CA PHE A 12 -2.64 3.38 3.08
C PHE A 12 -1.85 3.08 4.36
N SER A 13 -1.26 4.11 4.99
CA SER A 13 -0.61 4.01 6.30
C SER A 13 -1.60 3.70 7.43
N PHE A 14 -2.80 4.28 7.39
CA PHE A 14 -3.85 4.06 8.39
C PHE A 14 -4.59 2.72 8.21
N ILE A 15 -4.77 2.24 6.97
CA ILE A 15 -5.38 0.93 6.64
C ILE A 15 -4.46 -0.22 7.07
N LEU A 16 -3.14 -0.06 6.92
CA LEU A 16 -2.18 -1.04 7.44
C LEU A 16 -2.21 -1.13 8.96
N LEU A 17 -2.49 -0.02 9.65
CA LEU A 17 -2.61 0.04 11.10
C LEU A 17 -3.99 -0.44 11.61
N SER A 18 -5.06 -0.20 10.86
CA SER A 18 -6.42 -0.65 11.22
C SER A 18 -6.64 -2.15 10.98
N ASN A 19 -5.93 -2.75 10.03
CA ASN A 19 -5.99 -4.21 9.78
C ASN A 19 -5.31 -5.05 10.87
N LEU A 20 -4.62 -4.43 11.83
CA LEU A 20 -4.09 -5.10 13.02
C LEU A 20 -5.05 -5.07 14.21
N ILE A 21 -6.18 -4.35 14.11
CA ILE A 21 -7.16 -4.19 15.19
C ILE A 21 -8.57 -4.33 14.61
N SER A 22 -8.99 -5.56 14.31
CA SER A 22 -10.40 -5.89 14.03
C SER A 22 -10.70 -7.32 14.48
N ILE A 23 -10.96 -7.43 15.77
CA ILE A 23 -11.95 -8.25 16.46
C ILE A 23 -12.64 -9.35 15.61
N ASN A 24 -12.40 -10.61 16.00
CA ASN A 24 -13.34 -11.71 15.80
C ASN A 24 -14.59 -11.46 16.65
N ILE A 25 -15.72 -11.14 16.03
CA ILE A 25 -17.04 -11.39 16.61
C ILE A 25 -17.67 -12.52 15.80
N VAL A 26 -17.89 -13.61 16.52
CA VAL A 26 -18.64 -14.80 16.11
C VAL A 26 -19.98 -14.38 15.51
N GLN A 27 -20.23 -14.77 14.26
CA GLN A 27 -21.52 -14.60 13.60
C GLN A 27 -22.58 -15.42 14.32
N ALA A 28 -23.66 -14.76 14.74
CA ALA A 28 -24.94 -15.42 14.96
C ALA A 28 -25.55 -15.75 13.58
N SER A 29 -26.16 -16.92 13.48
CA SER A 29 -26.86 -17.48 12.31
C SER A 29 -27.82 -16.48 11.65
N PRO A 30 -28.06 -16.56 10.32
CA PRO A 30 -28.96 -15.65 9.65
C PRO A 30 -30.41 -15.92 10.08
N SER A 31 -30.98 -15.04 10.91
CA SER A 31 -32.42 -14.94 11.11
C SER A 31 -33.02 -14.03 10.03
N VAL A 32 -34.16 -14.42 9.46
CA VAL A 32 -34.90 -13.52 8.55
C VAL A 32 -35.60 -12.47 9.41
N ILE A 33 -35.28 -11.20 9.19
CA ILE A 33 -35.88 -10.09 9.95
C ILE A 33 -37.11 -9.60 9.22
N VAL A 34 -38.26 -9.60 9.90
CA VAL A 34 -39.53 -9.05 9.40
C VAL A 34 -39.87 -7.82 10.21
N GLU A 35 -39.73 -6.64 9.62
CA GLU A 35 -40.11 -5.37 10.24
C GLU A 35 -41.57 -5.05 9.91
N PHE A 36 -42.41 -4.91 10.93
CA PHE A 36 -43.81 -4.50 10.79
C PHE A 36 -43.99 -3.08 11.32
N LEU A 37 -44.13 -2.12 10.39
CA LEU A 37 -44.36 -0.71 10.71
C LEU A 37 -45.85 -0.47 10.93
N TYR A 38 -46.31 -0.61 12.18
CA TYR A 38 -47.74 -0.65 12.49
C TYR A 38 -48.32 0.68 12.96
N TYR A 39 -49.60 0.88 12.68
CA TYR A 39 -50.41 1.98 13.18
C TYR A 39 -51.77 1.44 13.66
N ASP A 40 -52.02 1.52 14.96
CA ASP A 40 -53.10 0.82 15.67
C ASP A 40 -54.22 1.75 16.16
N LYS A 41 -54.22 3.02 15.73
CA LYS A 41 -55.19 4.00 16.24
C LYS A 41 -56.60 3.70 15.73
N PHE A 42 -57.47 3.21 16.61
CA PHE A 42 -58.89 3.01 16.34
C PHE A 42 -59.69 4.30 16.56
N CYS A 43 -60.46 4.73 15.55
CA CYS A 43 -61.44 5.83 15.68
C CYS A 43 -62.78 5.41 15.06
N PRO A 44 -63.80 5.10 15.86
CA PRO A 44 -65.11 4.67 15.34
C PRO A 44 -65.94 5.82 14.73
N GLU A 45 -65.63 7.07 15.06
CA GLU A 45 -66.35 8.26 14.57
C GLU A 45 -65.70 8.90 13.33
N CYS A 46 -64.55 8.39 12.88
CA CYS A 46 -63.78 8.95 11.78
C CYS A 46 -64.07 8.22 10.45
N PRO A 47 -64.61 8.88 9.41
CA PRO A 47 -64.91 8.21 8.14
C PRO A 47 -63.61 7.69 7.46
N GLY A 48 -63.61 6.41 7.09
CA GLY A 48 -62.49 5.72 6.44
C GLY A 48 -61.41 5.16 7.38
N GLN A 49 -61.40 5.52 8.68
CA GLN A 49 -60.39 4.99 9.61
C GLN A 49 -60.68 3.59 10.12
N SER A 50 -61.93 3.12 10.07
CA SER A 50 -62.28 1.74 10.42
C SER A 50 -61.61 0.73 9.48
N GLU A 51 -61.60 1.02 8.18
CA GLU A 51 -61.01 0.15 7.16
C GLU A 51 -59.48 -0.01 7.35
N TYR A 52 -58.79 1.07 7.73
CA TYR A 52 -57.35 1.00 8.04
C TYR A 52 -57.06 0.24 9.33
N TYR A 53 -57.95 0.31 10.31
CA TYR A 53 -57.84 -0.47 11.54
C TYR A 53 -58.06 -1.95 11.26
N ASP A 54 -59.01 -2.32 10.40
CA ASP A 54 -59.23 -3.71 9.98
C ASP A 54 -57.99 -4.28 9.26
N VAL A 55 -57.33 -3.47 8.42
CA VAL A 55 -56.05 -3.84 7.79
C VAL A 55 -54.94 -4.03 8.82
N PHE A 56 -54.86 -3.17 9.85
CA PHE A 56 -53.92 -3.35 10.96
C PHE A 56 -54.16 -4.68 11.67
N VAL A 57 -55.42 -4.98 12.02
CA VAL A 57 -55.79 -6.22 12.74
C VAL A 57 -55.42 -7.45 11.90
N HIS A 58 -55.75 -7.46 10.61
CA HIS A 58 -55.39 -8.56 9.70
C HIS A 58 -53.87 -8.73 9.55
N ASN A 59 -53.15 -7.65 9.23
CA ASN A 59 -51.69 -7.72 9.02
C ASN A 59 -50.97 -8.13 10.31
N SER A 60 -51.44 -7.64 11.47
CA SER A 60 -50.94 -8.05 12.79
C SER A 60 -51.16 -9.55 13.01
N TYR A 61 -52.34 -10.09 12.67
CA TYR A 61 -52.62 -11.52 12.77
C TYR A 61 -51.74 -12.37 11.84
N VAL A 62 -51.48 -11.91 10.61
CA VAL A 62 -50.54 -12.58 9.69
C VAL A 62 -49.14 -12.59 10.28
N VAL A 63 -48.62 -11.43 10.72
CA VAL A 63 -47.28 -11.31 11.30
C VAL A 63 -47.12 -12.18 12.55
N ASN A 64 -48.13 -12.25 13.41
CA ASN A 64 -48.13 -13.12 14.59
C ASN A 64 -48.08 -14.61 14.21
N ARG A 65 -48.78 -15.02 13.14
CA ARG A 65 -48.71 -16.39 12.62
C ARG A 65 -47.35 -16.70 12.02
N ILE A 66 -46.74 -15.76 11.29
CA ILE A 66 -45.37 -15.91 10.77
C ILE A 66 -44.38 -16.12 11.93
N GLU A 67 -44.40 -15.25 12.95
CA GLU A 67 -43.52 -15.37 14.12
C GLU A 67 -43.68 -16.72 14.82
N ARG A 68 -44.92 -17.19 14.96
CA ARG A 68 -45.22 -18.49 15.58
C ARG A 68 -44.81 -19.69 14.73
N ASP A 69 -45.12 -19.65 13.44
CA ASP A 69 -44.96 -20.81 12.56
C ASP A 69 -43.49 -21.02 12.14
N TYR A 70 -42.70 -19.94 12.02
CA TYR A 70 -41.27 -20.01 11.70
C TYR A 70 -40.35 -20.03 12.93
N GLY A 71 -40.86 -19.69 14.13
CA GLY A 71 -40.10 -19.70 15.38
C GLY A 71 -38.81 -18.90 15.29
N ASP A 72 -37.70 -19.49 15.77
CA ASP A 72 -36.40 -18.82 15.83
C ASP A 72 -35.79 -18.48 14.46
N ALA A 73 -36.32 -19.04 13.36
CA ALA A 73 -35.82 -18.76 12.01
C ALA A 73 -36.21 -17.36 11.51
N VAL A 74 -37.27 -16.75 12.08
CA VAL A 74 -37.76 -15.44 11.71
C VAL A 74 -37.86 -14.53 12.94
N GLN A 75 -37.16 -13.41 12.91
CA GLN A 75 -37.27 -12.39 13.95
C GLN A 75 -38.23 -11.28 13.52
N VAL A 76 -39.35 -11.12 14.21
CA VAL A 76 -40.30 -10.04 13.94
C VAL A 76 -39.97 -8.82 14.78
N LYS A 77 -39.77 -7.68 14.13
CA LYS A 77 -39.58 -6.38 14.76
C LYS A 77 -40.80 -5.49 14.52
N ARG A 78 -41.55 -5.18 15.58
CA ARG A 78 -42.73 -4.31 15.51
C ARG A 78 -42.31 -2.88 15.79
N ILE A 79 -42.44 -2.01 14.79
CA ILE A 79 -42.01 -0.61 14.86
C ILE A 79 -43.26 0.27 14.78
N TYR A 80 -43.47 1.09 15.81
CA TYR A 80 -44.61 2.01 15.79
C TYR A 80 -44.41 3.10 14.75
N TRP A 81 -45.41 3.33 13.88
CA TRP A 81 -45.35 4.20 12.71
C TRP A 81 -44.88 5.64 13.01
N ASN A 82 -45.30 6.20 14.14
CA ASN A 82 -44.96 7.57 14.54
C ASN A 82 -43.80 7.66 15.54
N SER A 83 -43.12 6.55 15.82
CA SER A 83 -41.90 6.59 16.64
C SER A 83 -40.74 7.23 15.87
N GLU A 84 -39.70 7.68 16.58
CA GLU A 84 -38.48 8.20 15.95
C GLU A 84 -37.85 7.18 14.98
N GLU A 85 -37.86 5.90 15.36
CA GLU A 85 -37.41 4.80 14.50
C GLU A 85 -38.33 4.62 13.28
N GLY A 86 -39.65 4.69 13.48
CA GLY A 86 -40.64 4.60 12.40
C GLY A 86 -40.47 5.69 11.35
N LEU A 87 -40.25 6.94 11.78
CA LEU A 87 -39.97 8.08 10.87
C LEU A 87 -38.70 7.82 10.05
N ARG A 88 -37.63 7.34 10.69
CA ARG A 88 -36.36 7.03 10.01
C ARG A 88 -36.50 5.91 8.98
N LYS A 89 -37.27 4.86 9.30
CA LYS A 89 -37.54 3.72 8.41
C LYS A 89 -38.45 4.11 7.24
N ARG A 90 -39.37 5.06 7.42
CA ARG A 90 -40.19 5.60 6.32
C ARG A 90 -39.34 6.28 5.25
N ASP A 91 -38.37 7.08 5.66
CA ASP A 91 -37.40 7.71 4.75
C ASP A 91 -36.52 6.64 4.07
N GLN A 92 -36.07 5.64 4.82
CA GLN A 92 -35.25 4.53 4.30
C GLN A 92 -35.96 3.73 3.19
N TYR A 93 -37.26 3.44 3.37
CA TYR A 93 -38.04 2.60 2.44
C TYR A 93 -38.90 3.40 1.45
N ASN A 94 -38.73 4.73 1.39
CA ASN A 94 -39.47 5.62 0.50
C ASN A 94 -41.01 5.44 0.63
N LEU A 95 -41.50 5.49 1.89
CA LEU A 95 -42.90 5.30 2.25
C LEU A 95 -43.64 6.64 2.37
N SER A 96 -44.84 6.71 1.80
CA SER A 96 -45.72 7.86 1.94
C SER A 96 -46.37 7.92 3.33
N SER A 97 -47.00 9.05 3.68
CA SER A 97 -47.73 9.20 4.94
C SER A 97 -48.94 8.26 5.11
N PHE A 98 -49.36 7.58 4.05
CA PHE A 98 -50.51 6.67 4.03
C PHE A 98 -50.10 5.18 3.92
N ASP A 99 -48.80 4.87 3.86
CA ASP A 99 -48.28 3.50 3.76
C ASP A 99 -48.09 2.84 5.15
N TRP A 100 -48.91 3.20 6.14
CA TRP A 100 -48.88 2.58 7.47
C TRP A 100 -49.24 1.09 7.42
N ASN A 101 -48.84 0.29 8.39
CA ASN A 101 -48.98 -1.19 8.37
C ASN A 101 -48.15 -1.88 7.27
N THR A 102 -47.05 -1.25 6.83
CA THR A 102 -46.10 -1.83 5.87
C THR A 102 -45.27 -2.93 6.55
N ILE A 103 -45.03 -4.02 5.82
CA ILE A 103 -44.15 -5.12 6.24
C ILE A 103 -42.90 -5.11 5.36
N VAL A 104 -41.71 -5.20 5.97
CA VAL A 104 -40.43 -5.24 5.26
C VAL A 104 -39.65 -6.49 5.67
N VAL A 105 -39.21 -7.28 4.70
CA VAL A 105 -38.40 -8.48 4.93
C VAL A 105 -36.94 -8.19 4.60
N ASN A 106 -36.05 -8.45 5.56
CA ASN A 106 -34.59 -8.28 5.48
C ASN A 106 -34.14 -6.92 4.92
N GLU A 107 -34.89 -5.85 5.23
CA GLU A 107 -34.70 -4.49 4.73
C GLU A 107 -34.68 -4.34 3.18
N LYS A 108 -35.11 -5.37 2.44
CA LYS A 108 -35.03 -5.44 0.97
C LYS A 108 -36.38 -5.46 0.29
N VAL A 109 -37.30 -6.29 0.79
CA VAL A 109 -38.62 -6.47 0.16
C VAL A 109 -39.67 -5.74 0.99
N THR A 110 -40.30 -4.74 0.39
CA THR A 110 -41.30 -3.89 1.05
C THR A 110 -42.70 -4.23 0.53
N LEU A 111 -43.54 -4.78 1.41
CA LEU A 111 -44.96 -4.98 1.17
C LEU A 111 -45.72 -3.76 1.73
N LYS A 112 -45.98 -2.79 0.84
CA LYS A 112 -46.64 -1.53 1.21
C LYS A 112 -48.03 -1.78 1.79
N GLY A 113 -48.27 -1.20 2.96
CA GLY A 113 -49.55 -1.21 3.67
C GLY A 113 -50.52 -0.15 3.16
N GLY A 114 -51.15 0.55 4.08
CA GLY A 114 -52.24 1.50 3.86
C GLY A 114 -53.58 0.78 3.93
N ALA A 115 -54.36 0.84 2.84
CA ALA A 115 -55.65 0.16 2.71
C ALA A 115 -55.50 -1.30 2.22
N ARG A 116 -54.28 -1.85 2.22
CA ARG A 116 -53.96 -3.14 1.61
C ARG A 116 -53.73 -4.21 2.67
N PHE A 117 -54.50 -5.29 2.58
CA PHE A 117 -54.23 -6.52 3.31
C PHE A 117 -52.98 -7.19 2.77
N VAL A 118 -52.09 -7.62 3.66
CA VAL A 118 -50.94 -8.43 3.27
C VAL A 118 -51.40 -9.82 2.83
N ASP A 119 -50.90 -10.27 1.69
CA ASP A 119 -51.04 -11.64 1.23
C ASP A 119 -50.04 -12.52 2.02
N GLU A 120 -50.58 -13.39 2.87
CA GLU A 120 -49.79 -14.30 3.68
C GLU A 120 -49.00 -15.30 2.82
N THR A 121 -49.56 -15.80 1.73
CA THR A 121 -48.89 -16.76 0.86
C THR A 121 -47.67 -16.10 0.20
N LEU A 122 -47.82 -14.87 -0.28
CA LEU A 122 -46.70 -14.11 -0.84
C LEU A 122 -45.63 -13.83 0.22
N LEU A 123 -46.03 -13.40 1.42
CA LEU A 123 -45.09 -13.15 2.52
C LEU A 123 -44.32 -14.42 2.91
N ARG A 124 -45.00 -15.58 3.00
CA ARG A 124 -44.37 -16.88 3.24
C ARG A 124 -43.39 -17.25 2.13
N GLN A 125 -43.78 -17.11 0.86
CA GLN A 125 -42.87 -17.38 -0.27
C GLN A 125 -41.59 -16.52 -0.21
N ILE A 126 -41.70 -15.25 0.17
CA ILE A 126 -40.55 -14.35 0.33
C ILE A 126 -39.66 -14.83 1.49
N ILE A 127 -40.27 -15.19 2.63
CA ILE A 127 -39.53 -15.70 3.79
C ILE A 127 -38.86 -17.02 3.46
N ASP A 128 -39.59 -17.97 2.88
CA ASP A 128 -39.11 -19.28 2.46
C ASP A 128 -37.95 -19.13 1.48
N TYR A 129 -38.03 -18.20 0.51
CA TYR A 129 -36.92 -17.87 -0.39
C TYR A 129 -35.64 -17.48 0.35
N TYR A 130 -35.75 -16.69 1.44
CA TYR A 130 -34.59 -16.34 2.26
C TYR A 130 -34.11 -17.49 3.16
N LEU A 131 -34.99 -18.44 3.48
CA LEU A 131 -34.67 -19.65 4.26
C LEU A 131 -34.18 -20.83 3.40
N VAL A 132 -34.28 -20.76 2.07
CA VAL A 132 -33.79 -21.81 1.17
C VAL A 132 -32.34 -22.11 1.49
N GLN A 133 -32.11 -23.37 1.85
CA GLN A 133 -30.81 -23.98 2.04
C GLN A 133 -30.19 -24.11 0.65
N GLU A 134 -29.32 -23.17 0.30
CA GLU A 134 -28.49 -23.31 -0.90
C GLU A 134 -27.24 -24.07 -0.49
N HIS A 135 -27.00 -25.18 -1.19
CA HIS A 135 -25.79 -25.97 -1.07
C HIS A 135 -24.91 -25.74 -2.30
N ASP A 136 -23.64 -25.40 -2.11
CA ASP A 136 -22.69 -25.09 -3.20
C ASP A 136 -21.25 -25.18 -2.69
N ILE A 137 -20.52 -26.21 -3.12
CA ILE A 137 -19.10 -26.43 -2.86
C ILE A 137 -18.31 -26.28 -4.16
N ALA A 138 -17.39 -25.33 -4.16
CA ALA A 138 -16.54 -25.07 -5.31
C ALA A 138 -15.05 -25.30 -5.00
N ILE A 139 -14.31 -25.80 -5.98
CA ILE A 139 -12.85 -25.69 -5.99
C ILE A 139 -12.48 -24.38 -6.66
N SER A 140 -11.95 -23.42 -5.89
CA SER A 140 -11.63 -22.08 -6.40
C SER A 140 -10.23 -22.00 -7.01
N ALA A 141 -9.27 -22.76 -6.48
CA ALA A 141 -7.90 -22.78 -6.99
C ALA A 141 -7.16 -24.06 -6.60
N VAL A 142 -6.17 -24.42 -7.40
CA VAL A 142 -5.23 -25.50 -7.09
C VAL A 142 -3.82 -25.06 -7.46
N SER A 143 -2.85 -25.25 -6.56
CA SER A 143 -1.43 -25.06 -6.83
C SER A 143 -0.64 -26.34 -6.56
N ILE A 144 0.37 -26.61 -7.38
CA ILE A 144 1.28 -27.75 -7.26
C ILE A 144 2.73 -27.25 -7.28
N ASP A 145 3.61 -27.91 -6.51
CA ASP A 145 5.01 -27.47 -6.37
C ASP A 145 5.84 -27.71 -7.64
N SER A 146 5.54 -28.77 -8.41
CA SER A 146 6.19 -29.07 -9.69
C SER A 146 5.25 -29.82 -10.64
N ARG A 147 5.44 -29.62 -11.95
CA ARG A 147 4.77 -30.39 -13.03
C ARG A 147 5.63 -31.53 -13.58
N SER A 148 6.92 -31.57 -13.24
CA SER A 148 7.85 -32.66 -13.58
C SER A 148 8.28 -33.30 -12.27
N ILE A 149 7.76 -34.50 -12.00
CA ILE A 149 7.84 -35.17 -10.70
C ILE A 149 8.72 -36.40 -10.85
N LEU A 150 9.63 -36.60 -9.90
CA LEU A 150 10.44 -37.81 -9.84
C LEU A 150 9.64 -38.92 -9.17
N LYS A 151 9.66 -40.11 -9.78
CA LYS A 151 9.09 -41.32 -9.18
C LYS A 151 9.67 -41.52 -7.76
N SER A 152 8.83 -41.98 -6.83
CA SER A 152 9.14 -42.23 -5.40
C SER A 152 9.56 -41.01 -4.56
N VAL A 153 9.49 -39.78 -5.09
CA VAL A 153 9.68 -38.54 -4.31
C VAL A 153 8.33 -37.91 -3.95
N GLY A 154 7.34 -38.05 -4.84
CA GLY A 154 6.04 -37.44 -4.65
C GLY A 154 6.05 -35.92 -4.85
N PHE A 155 4.92 -35.27 -4.58
CA PHE A 155 4.74 -33.82 -4.72
C PHE A 155 3.59 -33.31 -3.86
N ASN A 156 3.61 -32.03 -3.48
CA ASN A 156 2.49 -31.44 -2.74
C ASN A 156 1.49 -30.76 -3.66
N VAL A 157 0.23 -30.85 -3.27
CA VAL A 157 -0.92 -30.20 -3.91
C VAL A 157 -1.67 -29.41 -2.85
N ASN A 158 -1.84 -28.11 -3.09
CA ASN A 158 -2.68 -27.24 -2.27
C ASN A 158 -3.98 -26.96 -3.03
N ILE A 159 -5.10 -27.34 -2.43
CA ILE A 159 -6.44 -27.27 -2.99
C ILE A 159 -7.21 -26.24 -2.17
N THR A 160 -7.66 -25.17 -2.81
CA THR A 160 -8.54 -24.18 -2.18
C THR A 160 -9.97 -24.53 -2.49
N VAL A 161 -10.72 -24.88 -1.45
CA VAL A 161 -12.16 -25.17 -1.52
C VAL A 161 -12.95 -24.04 -0.87
N ARG A 162 -14.12 -23.75 -1.43
CA ARG A 162 -15.01 -22.69 -0.96
C ARG A 162 -16.42 -23.24 -0.80
N ASN A 163 -17.06 -22.90 0.31
CA ASN A 163 -18.50 -23.05 0.46
C ASN A 163 -19.17 -21.75 -0.02
N LYS A 164 -19.87 -21.81 -1.15
CA LYS A 164 -20.68 -20.70 -1.69
C LYS A 164 -22.15 -20.80 -1.29
N GLY A 165 -22.54 -21.91 -0.68
CA GLY A 165 -23.86 -22.13 -0.12
C GLY A 165 -24.12 -21.32 1.15
N LYS A 166 -25.28 -21.57 1.75
CA LYS A 166 -25.76 -20.93 2.98
C LYS A 166 -25.70 -21.87 4.20
N GLN A 167 -25.25 -23.11 4.03
CA GLN A 167 -25.17 -24.11 5.09
C GLN A 167 -23.75 -24.59 5.34
N PRO A 168 -23.37 -24.91 6.60
CA PRO A 168 -22.08 -25.50 6.88
C PRO A 168 -22.01 -26.93 6.33
N GLU A 169 -20.95 -27.25 5.59
CA GLU A 169 -20.89 -28.45 4.76
C GLU A 169 -19.66 -29.32 5.05
N SER A 170 -19.82 -30.63 4.87
CA SER A 170 -18.74 -31.60 5.00
C SER A 170 -18.77 -32.53 3.80
N PHE A 171 -17.66 -32.61 3.07
CA PHE A 171 -17.56 -33.30 1.79
C PHE A 171 -16.19 -33.96 1.65
N ASN A 172 -16.08 -34.86 0.67
CA ASN A 172 -14.82 -35.50 0.33
C ASN A 172 -14.21 -34.82 -0.91
N ILE A 173 -12.89 -34.81 -0.99
CA ILE A 173 -12.12 -34.39 -2.15
C ILE A 173 -11.39 -35.63 -2.65
N THR A 174 -11.53 -35.91 -3.94
CA THR A 174 -10.87 -37.01 -4.63
C THR A 174 -9.83 -36.42 -5.58
N VAL A 175 -8.59 -36.91 -5.49
CA VAL A 175 -7.49 -36.53 -6.37
C VAL A 175 -7.19 -37.68 -7.31
N SER A 176 -7.20 -37.43 -8.61
CA SER A 176 -7.04 -38.46 -9.64
C SER A 176 -5.97 -38.11 -10.66
N LEU A 177 -5.20 -39.12 -11.10
CA LEU A 177 -4.32 -39.06 -12.26
C LEU A 177 -4.99 -39.78 -13.43
N ASN A 178 -5.28 -39.04 -14.50
CA ASN A 178 -6.17 -39.46 -15.58
C ASN A 178 -7.54 -39.90 -15.03
N SER A 179 -7.76 -41.22 -14.89
CA SER A 179 -9.00 -41.81 -14.37
C SER A 179 -8.77 -42.64 -13.10
N THR A 180 -7.55 -42.68 -12.58
CA THR A 180 -7.19 -43.46 -11.39
C THR A 180 -7.16 -42.54 -10.17
N VAL A 181 -7.96 -42.86 -9.15
CA VAL A 181 -7.95 -42.16 -7.86
C VAL A 181 -6.67 -42.51 -7.11
N ILE A 182 -5.95 -41.50 -6.65
CA ILE A 182 -4.69 -41.65 -5.90
C ILE A 182 -4.89 -41.34 -4.41
N GLU A 183 -5.75 -40.37 -4.09
CA GLU A 183 -5.97 -39.95 -2.71
C GLU A 183 -7.39 -39.44 -2.49
N GLU A 184 -7.90 -39.63 -1.27
CA GLU A 184 -9.20 -39.11 -0.84
C GLU A 184 -9.10 -38.42 0.52
N LEU A 185 -9.57 -37.18 0.59
CA LEU A 185 -9.57 -36.41 1.84
C LEU A 185 -10.97 -35.95 2.22
N ARG A 186 -11.29 -35.99 3.52
CA ARG A 186 -12.52 -35.43 4.06
C ARG A 186 -12.32 -34.02 4.62
N VAL A 187 -13.05 -33.05 4.06
CA VAL A 187 -13.20 -31.71 4.64
C VAL A 187 -14.40 -31.73 5.59
N LYS A 188 -14.17 -31.35 6.84
CA LYS A 188 -15.19 -31.26 7.87
C LYS A 188 -15.56 -29.81 8.14
N LEU A 189 -16.87 -29.55 8.20
CA LEU A 189 -17.50 -28.33 8.68
C LEU A 189 -16.89 -27.05 8.08
N LEU A 190 -17.10 -26.85 6.77
CA LEU A 190 -16.77 -25.62 6.07
C LEU A 190 -17.97 -24.67 6.15
N GLU A 191 -17.83 -23.59 6.92
CA GLU A 191 -18.88 -22.58 7.13
C GLU A 191 -19.27 -21.85 5.83
N PRO A 192 -20.52 -21.34 5.72
CA PRO A 192 -21.00 -20.58 4.56
C PRO A 192 -20.10 -19.39 4.20
N GLY A 193 -19.76 -19.24 2.93
CA GLY A 193 -18.93 -18.15 2.41
C GLY A 193 -17.43 -18.28 2.68
N ASN A 194 -17.00 -19.24 3.50
CA ASN A 194 -15.59 -19.43 3.87
C ASN A 194 -14.81 -20.28 2.84
N GLU A 195 -13.50 -20.06 2.83
CA GLU A 195 -12.54 -20.84 2.05
C GLU A 195 -11.59 -21.61 2.97
N ARG A 196 -11.15 -22.79 2.53
CA ARG A 196 -10.16 -23.59 3.23
C ARG A 196 -9.13 -24.12 2.24
N ILE A 197 -7.87 -23.96 2.60
CA ILE A 197 -6.76 -24.58 1.87
C ILE A 197 -6.49 -25.95 2.48
N VAL A 198 -6.41 -26.94 1.61
CA VAL A 198 -6.15 -28.33 1.92
C VAL A 198 -4.85 -28.72 1.22
N SER A 199 -3.84 -29.08 2.02
CA SER A 199 -2.53 -29.51 1.52
C SER A 199 -2.39 -31.02 1.63
N ILE A 200 -2.00 -31.67 0.53
CA ILE A 200 -1.84 -33.12 0.44
C ILE A 200 -0.49 -33.42 -0.21
N HIS A 201 0.24 -34.40 0.33
CA HIS A 201 1.44 -34.95 -0.28
C HIS A 201 1.06 -36.23 -1.05
N ILE A 202 1.31 -36.27 -2.35
CA ILE A 202 0.98 -37.40 -3.22
C ILE A 202 2.23 -38.24 -3.44
N ASP A 203 2.21 -39.49 -2.97
CA ASP A 203 3.26 -40.47 -3.25
C ASP A 203 3.15 -40.97 -4.70
N THR A 204 4.28 -41.09 -5.37
CA THR A 204 4.38 -41.56 -6.76
C THR A 204 5.13 -42.88 -6.88
N THR A 205 5.42 -43.56 -5.76
CA THR A 205 6.17 -44.82 -5.73
C THR A 205 5.50 -45.91 -6.58
N GLU A 206 4.17 -46.01 -6.50
CA GLU A 206 3.36 -46.99 -7.23
C GLU A 206 2.85 -46.47 -8.59
N VAL A 207 3.22 -45.25 -8.99
CA VAL A 207 2.80 -44.67 -10.26
C VAL A 207 3.87 -44.90 -11.33
N ASP A 208 3.46 -45.41 -12.49
CA ASP A 208 4.35 -45.65 -13.62
C ASP A 208 4.80 -44.34 -14.28
N GLU A 209 5.95 -44.39 -14.96
CA GLU A 209 6.46 -43.24 -15.71
C GLU A 209 5.52 -42.86 -16.87
N GLY A 210 5.36 -41.56 -17.09
CA GLY A 210 4.47 -41.07 -18.14
C GLY A 210 3.89 -39.69 -17.87
N ARG A 211 2.99 -39.27 -18.76
CA ARG A 211 2.24 -38.01 -18.65
C ARG A 211 0.82 -38.30 -18.22
N TYR A 212 0.37 -37.60 -17.18
CA TYR A 212 -0.93 -37.77 -16.56
C TYR A 212 -1.66 -36.42 -16.49
N ILE A 213 -2.98 -36.45 -16.58
CA ILE A 213 -3.85 -35.30 -16.32
C ILE A 213 -4.25 -35.35 -14.86
N LEU A 214 -3.79 -34.36 -14.08
CA LEU A 214 -4.18 -34.25 -12.67
C LEU A 214 -5.54 -33.56 -12.57
N THR A 215 -6.50 -34.26 -11.97
CA THR A 215 -7.87 -33.78 -11.77
C THR A 215 -8.23 -33.86 -10.29
N ILE A 216 -8.88 -32.82 -9.78
CA ILE A 216 -9.37 -32.77 -8.41
C ILE A 216 -10.88 -32.58 -8.47
N TYR A 217 -11.58 -33.37 -7.68
CA TYR A 217 -13.03 -33.37 -7.63
C TYR A 217 -13.50 -33.29 -6.18
N ALA A 218 -14.27 -32.27 -5.84
CA ALA A 218 -15.01 -32.22 -4.59
C ALA A 218 -16.33 -32.97 -4.80
N VAL A 219 -16.63 -33.94 -3.94
CA VAL A 219 -17.89 -34.68 -4.03
C VAL A 219 -19.03 -33.71 -3.68
N PRO A 220 -20.00 -33.50 -4.59
CA PRO A 220 -21.13 -32.61 -4.34
C PRO A 220 -21.92 -33.07 -3.12
N VAL A 221 -22.39 -32.12 -2.33
CA VAL A 221 -23.26 -32.39 -1.19
C VAL A 221 -24.71 -32.59 -1.64
N GLU A 222 -25.53 -33.22 -0.80
CA GLU A 222 -26.94 -33.45 -1.12
C GLU A 222 -27.67 -32.10 -1.32
N GLY A 223 -28.39 -31.97 -2.43
CA GLY A 223 -29.13 -30.74 -2.77
C GLY A 223 -28.29 -29.68 -3.52
N GLU A 224 -27.02 -29.94 -3.80
CA GLU A 224 -26.18 -29.07 -4.62
C GLU A 224 -26.61 -29.12 -6.09
N VAL A 225 -26.89 -27.94 -6.66
CA VAL A 225 -27.39 -27.80 -8.04
C VAL A 225 -26.25 -27.52 -9.02
N ASN A 226 -25.31 -26.67 -8.62
CA ASN A 226 -24.17 -26.32 -9.46
C ASN A 226 -23.00 -27.24 -9.13
N VAL A 227 -22.89 -28.35 -9.86
CA VAL A 227 -21.85 -29.36 -9.63
C VAL A 227 -20.60 -29.17 -10.50
N ASN A 228 -20.61 -28.16 -11.39
CA ASN A 228 -19.57 -27.99 -12.41
C ASN A 228 -18.29 -27.37 -11.85
N ASP A 229 -18.39 -26.55 -10.80
CA ASP A 229 -17.26 -25.93 -10.12
C ASP A 229 -16.68 -26.79 -8.99
N ASN A 230 -17.20 -28.00 -8.81
CA ASN A 230 -16.62 -29.02 -7.96
C ASN A 230 -15.46 -29.75 -8.63
N LEU A 231 -15.32 -29.61 -9.96
CA LEU A 231 -14.27 -30.26 -10.75
C LEU A 231 -13.22 -29.24 -11.21
N TYR A 232 -11.96 -29.49 -10.86
CA TYR A 232 -10.83 -28.67 -11.30
C TYR A 232 -9.80 -29.51 -12.05
N ASN A 233 -9.54 -29.14 -13.31
CA ASN A 233 -8.50 -29.76 -14.14
C ASN A 233 -7.20 -28.95 -14.04
N VAL A 234 -6.18 -29.54 -13.40
CA VAL A 234 -4.87 -28.90 -13.19
C VAL A 234 -4.01 -28.95 -14.46
N GLY A 235 -4.31 -29.88 -15.37
CA GLY A 235 -3.61 -30.13 -16.62
C GLY A 235 -2.55 -31.22 -16.52
N LEU A 236 -1.65 -31.25 -17.50
CA LEU A 236 -0.63 -32.29 -17.64
C LEU A 236 0.47 -32.15 -16.57
N ILE A 237 0.82 -33.29 -15.98
CA ILE A 237 2.01 -33.52 -15.16
C ILE A 237 2.80 -34.69 -15.76
N GLU A 238 4.11 -34.73 -15.52
CA GLU A 238 5.02 -35.74 -16.04
C GLU A 238 5.75 -36.44 -14.88
N ILE A 239 5.63 -37.76 -14.80
CA ILE A 239 6.34 -38.61 -13.84
C ILE A 239 7.53 -39.24 -14.55
N LYS A 240 8.74 -38.97 -14.06
CA LYS A 240 10.00 -39.47 -14.62
C LYS A 240 10.68 -40.42 -13.64
N THR A 241 11.13 -41.56 -14.16
CA THR A 241 12.10 -42.39 -13.45
C THR A 241 13.45 -41.68 -13.49
N ASN A 242 14.16 -41.67 -12.37
CA ASN A 242 15.43 -40.96 -12.24
C ASN A 242 16.49 -41.64 -13.13
N ALA A 243 16.63 -41.20 -14.38
CA ALA A 243 17.79 -41.51 -15.21
C ALA A 243 18.97 -40.68 -14.69
N GLY A 244 19.56 -41.12 -13.58
CA GLY A 244 20.76 -40.54 -12.95
C GLY A 244 20.59 -39.07 -12.55
N THR A 245 20.43 -38.78 -11.27
CA THR A 245 20.67 -37.42 -10.76
C THR A 245 22.09 -37.02 -11.12
N MET A 246 22.25 -36.14 -12.11
CA MET A 246 23.48 -35.38 -12.27
C MET A 246 23.58 -34.50 -11.03
N TYR A 247 24.49 -34.83 -10.11
CA TYR A 247 24.82 -33.94 -9.00
C TYR A 247 25.49 -32.71 -9.60
N ILE A 248 24.76 -31.60 -9.62
CA ILE A 248 25.28 -30.30 -10.04
C ILE A 248 25.82 -29.63 -8.78
N HIS A 249 27.12 -29.41 -8.74
CA HIS A 249 27.82 -28.62 -7.73
C HIS A 249 27.97 -27.20 -8.29
N ASP A 250 27.34 -26.17 -7.70
CA ASP A 250 27.39 -24.77 -8.20
C ASP A 250 27.25 -23.78 -7.05
N VAL A 251 28.23 -22.89 -6.84
CA VAL A 251 28.21 -21.89 -5.76
C VAL A 251 28.58 -20.49 -6.25
N ALA A 252 27.58 -19.64 -6.39
CA ALA A 252 27.75 -18.28 -6.88
C ALA A 252 27.99 -17.24 -5.77
N VAL A 253 28.89 -16.29 -6.02
CA VAL A 253 28.96 -15.02 -5.28
C VAL A 253 27.94 -14.05 -5.88
N LEU A 254 26.84 -13.82 -5.17
CA LEU A 254 25.74 -12.99 -5.69
C LEU A 254 26.06 -11.49 -5.60
N GLU A 255 26.65 -11.07 -4.49
CA GLU A 255 26.92 -9.64 -4.25
C GLU A 255 28.07 -9.47 -3.26
N VAL A 256 28.91 -8.48 -3.52
CA VAL A 256 29.82 -7.92 -2.53
C VAL A 256 29.55 -6.43 -2.39
N LYS A 257 29.10 -6.01 -1.21
CA LYS A 257 28.71 -4.63 -0.95
C LYS A 257 29.51 -4.04 0.21
N SER A 258 30.16 -2.91 -0.04
CA SER A 258 30.80 -2.12 1.00
C SER A 258 29.81 -1.17 1.69
N THR A 259 30.00 -0.91 2.98
CA THR A 259 29.29 0.17 3.69
C THR A 259 29.66 1.57 3.19
N LYS A 260 30.79 1.71 2.48
CA LYS A 260 31.26 2.98 1.92
C LYS A 260 31.81 2.80 0.50
N ALA A 261 31.48 3.73 -0.40
CA ALA A 261 32.07 3.79 -1.75
C ALA A 261 33.53 4.31 -1.76
N TRP A 262 33.94 4.99 -0.69
CA TRP A 262 35.29 5.52 -0.50
C TRP A 262 35.69 5.41 0.97
N ALA A 263 36.98 5.29 1.25
CA ALA A 263 37.51 5.17 2.61
C ALA A 263 38.84 5.90 2.78
N THR A 264 39.21 6.21 4.02
CA THR A 264 40.54 6.75 4.33
C THR A 264 41.51 5.62 4.67
N ASN A 265 42.80 5.88 4.50
CA ASN A 265 43.88 4.93 4.81
C ASN A 265 44.10 4.67 6.33
N LYS A 266 43.15 5.07 7.18
CA LYS A 266 43.18 4.89 8.64
C LYS A 266 41.87 4.31 9.18
N GLU A 267 40.88 4.08 8.30
CA GLU A 267 39.58 3.58 8.67
C GLU A 267 39.44 2.08 8.39
N GLN A 268 38.54 1.46 9.14
CA GLN A 268 38.05 0.12 8.82
C GLN A 268 36.75 0.24 8.03
N ILE A 269 36.60 -0.64 7.04
CA ILE A 269 35.36 -0.76 6.27
C ILE A 269 34.71 -2.11 6.54
N ASN A 270 33.39 -2.15 6.41
CA ASN A 270 32.65 -3.39 6.47
C ASN A 270 32.17 -3.75 5.06
N ILE A 271 32.49 -4.95 4.61
CA ILE A 271 31.98 -5.52 3.38
C ILE A 271 31.03 -6.66 3.70
N THR A 272 29.89 -6.70 3.03
CA THR A 272 28.93 -7.80 3.12
C THR A 272 29.09 -8.65 1.87
N VAL A 273 29.27 -9.96 2.06
CA VAL A 273 29.36 -10.93 0.97
C VAL A 273 28.16 -11.85 1.03
N LEU A 274 27.46 -11.97 -0.10
CA LEU A 274 26.37 -12.91 -0.30
C LEU A 274 26.83 -14.03 -1.22
N VAL A 275 26.72 -15.27 -0.75
CA VAL A 275 27.05 -16.48 -1.51
C VAL A 275 25.83 -17.38 -1.51
N LYS A 276 25.48 -17.97 -2.66
CA LYS A 276 24.36 -18.89 -2.79
C LYS A 276 24.83 -20.20 -3.40
N ASN A 277 24.39 -21.31 -2.81
CA ASN A 277 24.51 -22.62 -3.44
C ASN A 277 23.36 -22.77 -4.46
N LEU A 278 23.71 -22.79 -5.75
CA LEU A 278 22.81 -23.02 -6.88
C LEU A 278 22.79 -24.50 -7.31
N GLY A 279 23.66 -25.31 -6.69
CA GLY A 279 23.75 -26.73 -6.91
C GLY A 279 22.67 -27.54 -6.20
N THR A 280 22.63 -28.82 -6.56
CA THR A 280 21.72 -29.84 -6.02
C THR A 280 22.26 -30.55 -4.77
N THR A 281 23.52 -30.30 -4.42
CA THR A 281 24.26 -30.94 -3.32
C THR A 281 24.72 -29.93 -2.28
N ALA A 282 24.90 -30.37 -1.04
CA ALA A 282 25.51 -29.52 -0.01
C ALA A 282 27.01 -29.37 -0.30
N GLU A 283 27.50 -28.13 -0.29
CA GLU A 283 28.87 -27.81 -0.69
C GLU A 283 29.72 -27.34 0.49
N ASN A 284 30.98 -27.79 0.48
CA ASN A 284 32.04 -27.27 1.33
C ASN A 284 33.04 -26.50 0.46
N PHE A 285 33.09 -25.19 0.62
CA PHE A 285 33.93 -24.32 -0.21
C PHE A 285 34.68 -23.30 0.65
N THR A 286 35.74 -22.74 0.08
CA THR A 286 36.52 -21.68 0.72
C THR A 286 36.17 -20.34 0.08
N LEU A 287 35.65 -19.41 0.89
CA LEU A 287 35.46 -18.03 0.47
C LEU A 287 36.73 -17.23 0.76
N LYS A 288 37.33 -16.63 -0.28
CA LYS A 288 38.51 -15.78 -0.21
C LYS A 288 38.16 -14.34 -0.51
N ILE A 289 38.74 -13.42 0.25
CA ILE A 289 38.60 -11.98 0.03
C ILE A 289 39.97 -11.41 -0.29
N LEU A 290 40.08 -10.78 -1.45
CA LEU A 290 41.32 -10.24 -1.99
C LEU A 290 41.23 -8.73 -2.20
N LEU A 291 42.36 -8.05 -2.02
CA LEU A 291 42.58 -6.64 -2.31
C LEU A 291 43.71 -6.50 -3.32
N ASN A 292 43.42 -5.98 -4.53
CA ASN A 292 44.37 -5.91 -5.65
C ASN A 292 45.11 -7.23 -5.90
N GLY A 293 44.41 -8.36 -5.74
CA GLY A 293 44.97 -9.70 -5.91
C GLY A 293 45.71 -10.27 -4.69
N SER A 294 45.92 -9.51 -3.62
CA SER A 294 46.48 -10.02 -2.36
C SER A 294 45.39 -10.60 -1.47
N LEU A 295 45.58 -11.81 -0.94
CA LEU A 295 44.64 -12.45 0.00
C LEU A 295 44.62 -11.68 1.32
N LEU A 296 43.44 -11.22 1.74
CA LEU A 296 43.23 -10.62 3.07
C LEU A 296 42.79 -11.66 4.09
N MET A 297 41.84 -12.50 3.72
CA MET A 297 41.26 -13.54 4.57
C MET A 297 40.58 -14.62 3.75
N ASP A 298 40.48 -15.80 4.33
CA ASP A 298 39.71 -16.92 3.85
C ASP A 298 38.80 -17.48 4.95
N THR A 299 37.73 -18.17 4.56
CA THR A 299 36.81 -18.83 5.50
C THR A 299 36.23 -20.06 4.84
N LEU A 300 36.28 -21.19 5.55
CA LEU A 300 35.62 -22.43 5.13
C LEU A 300 34.12 -22.34 5.46
N ILE A 301 33.26 -22.64 4.48
CA ILE A 301 31.81 -22.55 4.61
C ILE A 301 31.19 -23.87 4.16
N HIS A 302 30.20 -24.34 4.92
CA HIS A 302 29.31 -25.43 4.54
C HIS A 302 27.94 -24.83 4.22
N LEU A 303 27.40 -25.09 3.02
CA LEU A 303 26.14 -24.52 2.57
C LEU A 303 25.24 -25.57 1.90
N SER A 304 24.03 -25.75 2.43
CA SER A 304 23.01 -26.64 1.86
C SER A 304 22.50 -26.14 0.50
N PRO A 305 21.93 -27.01 -0.35
CA PRO A 305 21.33 -26.61 -1.63
C PRO A 305 20.33 -25.46 -1.48
N GLU A 306 20.29 -24.57 -2.48
CA GLU A 306 19.41 -23.38 -2.54
C GLU A 306 19.54 -22.37 -1.38
N SER A 307 20.48 -22.60 -0.46
CA SER A 307 20.68 -21.76 0.72
C SER A 307 21.62 -20.59 0.43
N ILE A 308 21.41 -19.47 1.13
CA ILE A 308 22.22 -18.25 1.01
C ILE A 308 23.02 -18.05 2.29
N PHE A 309 24.32 -17.84 2.13
CA PHE A 309 25.22 -17.39 3.18
C PHE A 309 25.43 -15.88 3.07
N SER A 310 25.30 -15.18 4.21
CA SER A 310 25.54 -13.74 4.31
C SER A 310 26.48 -13.48 5.48
N LYS A 311 27.60 -12.80 5.23
CA LYS A 311 28.56 -12.43 6.27
C LYS A 311 29.15 -11.05 6.04
N VAL A 312 29.31 -10.33 7.14
CA VAL A 312 30.00 -9.04 7.19
C VAL A 312 31.45 -9.26 7.60
N PHE A 313 32.38 -8.73 6.83
CA PHE A 313 33.80 -8.74 7.12
C PHE A 313 34.33 -7.32 7.34
N THR A 314 35.11 -7.14 8.39
CA THR A 314 35.75 -5.86 8.71
C THR A 314 37.17 -5.84 8.18
N ILE A 315 37.46 -4.95 7.25
CA ILE A 315 38.77 -4.81 6.60
C ILE A 315 39.48 -3.58 7.16
N ASN A 316 40.72 -3.77 7.60
CA ASN A 316 41.60 -2.68 7.99
C ASN A 316 42.36 -2.14 6.78
N LEU A 317 42.15 -0.87 6.45
CA LEU A 317 42.81 -0.17 5.34
C LEU A 317 44.06 0.60 5.79
N ALA A 318 44.49 0.41 7.05
CA ALA A 318 45.68 1.06 7.60
C ALA A 318 46.93 0.74 6.76
N GLY A 319 47.60 1.80 6.30
CA GLY A 319 48.87 1.69 5.57
C GLY A 319 48.74 1.59 4.05
N LEU A 320 47.52 1.60 3.50
CA LEU A 320 47.29 1.70 2.05
C LEU A 320 47.52 3.13 1.55
N THR A 321 48.11 3.28 0.36
CA THR A 321 48.28 4.59 -0.28
C THR A 321 46.98 5.05 -0.93
N SER A 322 46.81 6.35 -1.15
CA SER A 322 45.63 6.86 -1.86
C SER A 322 45.60 6.36 -3.30
N GLY A 323 44.47 5.82 -3.74
CA GLY A 323 44.36 5.20 -5.06
C GLY A 323 43.10 4.37 -5.22
N ARG A 324 42.95 3.77 -6.40
CA ARG A 324 41.86 2.83 -6.71
C ARG A 324 42.31 1.42 -6.37
N TYR A 325 41.47 0.71 -5.62
CA TYR A 325 41.72 -0.67 -5.24
C TYR A 325 40.54 -1.54 -5.69
N ILE A 326 40.85 -2.73 -6.19
CA ILE A 326 39.88 -3.73 -6.59
C ILE A 326 39.75 -4.73 -5.44
N MET A 327 38.57 -4.76 -4.85
CA MET A 327 38.17 -5.79 -3.90
C MET A 327 37.51 -6.92 -4.66
N LYS A 328 37.96 -8.16 -4.43
CA LYS A 328 37.40 -9.34 -5.08
C LYS A 328 37.04 -10.38 -4.01
N ALA A 329 35.83 -10.92 -4.08
CA ALA A 329 35.46 -12.13 -3.36
C ALA A 329 35.48 -13.30 -4.35
N ILE A 330 36.10 -14.41 -3.96
CA ILE A 330 36.25 -15.61 -4.78
C ILE A 330 35.79 -16.81 -3.96
N VAL A 331 34.95 -17.65 -4.53
CA VAL A 331 34.63 -18.97 -4.01
C VAL A 331 35.52 -20.00 -4.71
N GLU A 332 36.22 -20.82 -3.93
CA GLU A 332 36.97 -21.97 -4.43
C GLU A 332 36.22 -23.26 -4.12
N LEU A 333 35.66 -23.87 -5.16
CA LEU A 333 35.04 -25.19 -5.17
C LEU A 333 35.69 -26.04 -6.27
N LYS A 334 35.96 -27.33 -5.99
CA LYS A 334 36.76 -28.19 -6.89
C LYS A 334 36.02 -28.60 -8.16
N GLU A 335 34.71 -28.84 -8.06
CA GLU A 335 33.90 -29.40 -9.16
C GLU A 335 32.71 -28.49 -9.48
N ASP A 336 32.94 -27.18 -9.55
CA ASP A 336 31.87 -26.22 -9.83
C ASP A 336 31.42 -26.24 -11.30
N PHE A 337 30.10 -26.31 -11.51
CA PHE A 337 29.44 -26.30 -12.80
C PHE A 337 29.61 -24.97 -13.53
N ASN A 338 29.65 -23.85 -12.81
CA ASN A 338 29.76 -22.51 -13.39
C ASN A 338 30.76 -21.62 -12.65
N ASN A 339 32.04 -21.79 -12.95
CA ASN A 339 33.11 -20.99 -12.34
C ASN A 339 33.04 -19.47 -12.63
N GLU A 340 32.25 -19.01 -13.62
CA GLU A 340 32.15 -17.57 -13.93
C GLU A 340 31.40 -16.79 -12.85
N ASN A 341 30.50 -17.45 -12.10
CA ASN A 341 29.70 -16.82 -11.05
C ASN A 341 30.39 -16.89 -9.66
N ASN A 342 31.56 -17.54 -9.58
CA ASN A 342 32.31 -17.75 -8.34
C ASN A 342 33.11 -16.53 -7.91
N GLU A 343 33.17 -15.49 -8.76
CA GLU A 343 33.87 -14.26 -8.45
C GLU A 343 32.99 -13.02 -8.59
N TYR A 344 33.15 -12.10 -7.64
CA TYR A 344 32.55 -10.79 -7.71
C TYR A 344 33.61 -9.76 -7.31
N SER A 345 33.75 -8.71 -8.12
CA SER A 345 34.69 -7.63 -7.86
C SER A 345 34.00 -6.27 -7.83
N PHE A 346 34.47 -5.41 -6.94
CA PHE A 346 34.04 -4.02 -6.88
C PHE A 346 35.24 -3.11 -6.61
N GLU A 347 35.13 -1.86 -7.08
CA GLU A 347 36.16 -0.85 -6.87
C GLU A 347 35.91 -0.08 -5.57
N ILE A 348 36.98 0.14 -4.81
CA ILE A 348 36.99 1.05 -3.67
C ILE A 348 38.08 2.11 -3.84
N ASN A 349 37.70 3.36 -3.62
CA ASN A 349 38.61 4.50 -3.69
C ASN A 349 39.14 4.84 -2.30
N ILE A 350 40.45 4.73 -2.11
CA ILE A 350 41.11 5.18 -0.89
C ILE A 350 41.57 6.62 -1.09
N LEU A 351 40.98 7.54 -0.32
CA LEU A 351 41.26 8.97 -0.40
C LEU A 351 42.27 9.38 0.68
N ASN A 352 43.13 10.34 0.34
CA ASN A 352 43.92 11.05 1.35
C ASN A 352 43.02 12.02 2.14
N ASP A 353 43.43 12.36 3.36
CA ASP A 353 42.63 13.13 4.33
C ASP A 353 42.19 14.51 3.80
N GLU A 354 43.01 15.17 2.98
CA GLU A 354 42.66 16.46 2.36
C GLU A 354 41.56 16.35 1.30
N ILE A 355 41.62 15.31 0.47
CA ILE A 355 40.63 15.07 -0.58
C ILE A 355 39.29 14.68 0.05
N ASN A 356 39.31 13.86 1.11
CA ASN A 356 38.10 13.52 1.87
C ASN A 356 37.41 14.77 2.45
N LYS A 357 38.17 15.69 3.05
CA LYS A 357 37.61 16.97 3.54
C LYS A 357 36.94 17.78 2.43
N LEU A 358 37.53 17.79 1.23
CA LEU A 358 36.94 18.46 0.06
C LEU A 358 35.64 17.79 -0.41
N TYR A 359 35.61 16.45 -0.50
CA TYR A 359 34.39 15.73 -0.85
C TYR A 359 33.28 15.92 0.18
N PHE A 360 33.62 15.83 1.47
CA PHE A 360 32.69 16.09 2.57
C PHE A 360 32.13 17.53 2.50
N ALA A 361 33.00 18.53 2.32
CA ALA A 361 32.58 19.91 2.13
C ALA A 361 31.66 20.07 0.91
N GLY A 362 31.96 19.38 -0.20
CA GLY A 362 31.11 19.34 -1.39
C GLY A 362 29.73 18.74 -1.12
N HIS A 363 29.64 17.64 -0.36
CA HIS A 363 28.36 17.01 -0.02
C HIS A 363 27.53 17.89 0.92
N VAL A 364 28.16 18.54 1.90
CA VAL A 364 27.52 19.52 2.78
C VAL A 364 27.01 20.73 1.98
N PHE A 365 27.80 21.23 1.04
CA PHE A 365 27.41 22.34 0.18
C PHE A 365 26.23 21.98 -0.75
N LEU A 366 26.24 20.78 -1.32
CA LEU A 366 25.13 20.28 -2.13
C LEU A 366 23.85 20.11 -1.31
N ALA A 367 23.95 19.55 -0.10
CA ALA A 367 22.80 19.40 0.80
C ALA A 367 22.18 20.76 1.16
N PHE A 368 23.01 21.76 1.48
CA PHE A 368 22.57 23.13 1.69
C PHE A 368 21.88 23.71 0.45
N THR A 369 22.44 23.49 -0.73
CA THR A 369 21.89 23.97 -2.00
C THR A 369 20.53 23.34 -2.30
N PHE A 370 20.37 22.04 -2.05
CA PHE A 370 19.09 21.35 -2.23
C PHE A 370 18.01 21.84 -1.26
N GLY A 371 18.35 22.03 0.02
CA GLY A 371 17.42 22.63 0.98
C GLY A 371 17.02 24.06 0.60
N PHE A 372 17.97 24.85 0.08
CA PHE A 372 17.68 26.20 -0.43
C PHE A 372 16.68 26.18 -1.59
N PHE A 373 16.88 25.31 -2.59
CA PHE A 373 16.00 25.23 -3.76
C PHE A 373 14.64 24.58 -3.47
N GLU A 374 14.54 23.73 -2.46
CA GLU A 374 13.26 23.18 -1.98
C GLU A 374 12.27 24.30 -1.64
N THR A 375 12.74 25.35 -0.96
CA THR A 375 11.92 26.51 -0.58
C THR A 375 11.60 27.43 -1.77
N PHE A 376 12.30 27.30 -2.90
CA PHE A 376 12.02 28.06 -4.13
C PHE A 376 11.10 27.31 -5.10
N SER A 377 10.34 26.32 -4.64
CA SER A 377 9.35 25.63 -5.46
C SER A 377 8.31 26.62 -6.03
N PRO A 378 7.80 26.37 -7.25
CA PRO A 378 6.84 27.27 -7.88
C PRO A 378 5.50 27.33 -7.14
N CYS A 379 5.12 26.25 -6.44
CA CYS A 379 3.95 26.20 -5.58
C CYS A 379 4.13 27.05 -4.31
N LEU A 380 5.27 26.93 -3.64
CA LEU A 380 5.56 27.66 -2.42
C LEU A 380 5.68 29.17 -2.66
N LEU A 381 6.31 29.59 -3.76
CA LEU A 381 6.42 31.00 -4.12
C LEU A 381 5.05 31.68 -4.31
N VAL A 382 4.05 30.95 -4.82
CA VAL A 382 2.69 31.49 -4.99
C VAL A 382 2.03 31.73 -3.64
N LEU A 383 2.16 30.79 -2.70
CA LEU A 383 1.61 30.90 -1.35
C LEU A 383 2.35 31.96 -0.53
N LEU A 384 3.67 31.95 -0.57
CA LEU A 384 4.49 32.92 0.13
C LEU A 384 4.13 34.34 -0.29
N SER A 385 3.90 34.58 -1.58
CA SER A 385 3.41 35.89 -2.07
C SER A 385 2.06 36.30 -1.47
N PHE A 386 1.15 35.34 -1.23
CA PHE A 386 -0.13 35.59 -0.57
C PHE A 386 0.06 35.90 0.92
N LEU A 387 0.91 35.13 1.60
CA LEU A 387 1.24 35.27 3.01
C LEU A 387 1.90 36.63 3.29
N VAL A 388 2.83 37.05 2.42
CA VAL A 388 3.45 38.36 2.44
C VAL A 388 2.42 39.48 2.24
N SER A 389 1.49 39.33 1.28
CA SER A 389 0.41 40.31 1.07
C SER A 389 -0.50 40.44 2.30
N TYR A 390 -0.74 39.34 3.01
CA TYR A 390 -1.57 39.32 4.20
C TYR A 390 -0.86 39.93 5.41
N THR A 391 0.40 39.59 5.64
CA THR A 391 1.20 40.16 6.75
C THR A 391 1.40 41.67 6.61
N LEU A 392 1.43 42.18 5.37
CA LEU A 392 1.51 43.62 5.10
C LEU A 392 0.20 44.37 5.41
N GLY A 393 -0.95 43.70 5.37
CA GLY A 393 -2.27 44.34 5.50
C GLY A 393 -2.69 44.64 6.94
N ILE A 394 -2.05 44.03 7.95
CA ILE A 394 -2.60 44.00 9.32
C ILE A 394 -1.88 44.89 10.33
N THR A 395 -0.61 45.27 10.17
CA THR A 395 0.03 46.40 10.93
C THR A 395 1.52 46.49 10.59
N ALA A 396 2.01 47.72 10.39
CA ALA A 396 3.37 48.07 9.95
C ALA A 396 4.48 47.85 11.00
N SER A 397 4.52 46.69 11.66
CA SER A 397 5.58 46.34 12.62
C SER A 397 6.49 45.26 12.04
N PHE A 398 7.77 45.62 11.81
CA PHE A 398 8.85 44.70 11.40
C PHE A 398 8.79 43.38 12.18
N LYS A 399 8.66 43.49 13.51
CA LYS A 399 8.68 42.35 14.43
C LYS A 399 7.54 41.36 14.16
N LYS A 400 6.33 41.82 13.85
CA LYS A 400 5.16 40.94 13.61
C LYS A 400 5.21 40.24 12.26
N GLY A 401 5.66 40.93 11.20
CA GLY A 401 5.81 40.33 9.88
C GLY A 401 6.90 39.26 9.85
N PHE A 402 8.06 39.61 10.42
CA PHE A 402 9.22 38.73 10.52
C PHE A 402 8.90 37.44 11.30
N THR A 403 8.28 37.55 12.49
CA THR A 403 7.97 36.38 13.32
C THR A 403 6.93 35.46 12.69
N LYS A 404 5.96 35.99 11.94
CA LYS A 404 4.95 35.16 11.25
C LYS A 404 5.54 34.34 10.10
N ILE A 405 6.47 34.91 9.34
CA ILE A 405 7.15 34.17 8.25
C ILE A 405 8.11 33.14 8.83
N LEU A 406 8.80 33.46 9.92
CA LEU A 406 9.69 32.52 10.59
C LEU A 406 8.92 31.34 11.21
N THR A 407 7.78 31.61 11.88
CA THR A 407 6.92 30.54 12.43
C THR A 407 6.30 29.66 11.35
N PHE A 408 5.96 30.22 10.18
CA PHE A 408 5.60 29.43 9.01
C PHE A 408 6.77 28.52 8.55
N GLY A 409 7.98 29.06 8.44
CA GLY A 409 9.17 28.30 8.07
C GLY A 409 9.51 27.16 9.06
N ILE A 410 9.28 27.37 10.36
CA ILE A 410 9.43 26.32 11.39
C ILE A 410 8.44 25.17 11.16
N GLY A 411 7.18 25.47 10.84
CA GLY A 411 6.19 24.44 10.51
C GLY A 411 6.53 23.69 9.22
N PHE A 412 7.05 24.38 8.22
CA PHE A 412 7.51 23.76 6.97
C PHE A 412 8.71 22.82 7.22
N LEU A 413 9.70 23.28 8.00
CA LEU A 413 10.88 22.48 8.34
C LEU A 413 10.54 21.24 9.19
N SER A 414 9.59 21.34 10.11
CA SER A 414 9.18 20.18 10.92
C SER A 414 8.52 19.09 10.07
N ALA A 415 7.72 19.47 9.07
CA ALA A 415 7.16 18.53 8.10
C ALA A 415 8.24 17.88 7.22
N ALA A 416 9.24 18.66 6.80
CA ALA A 416 10.38 18.17 6.02
C ALA A 416 11.19 17.13 6.80
N LEU A 417 11.50 17.39 8.06
CA LEU A 417 12.21 16.45 8.93
C LEU A 417 11.41 15.16 9.18
N LEU A 418 10.10 15.26 9.43
CA LEU A 418 9.24 14.10 9.64
C LEU A 418 9.14 13.23 8.39
N THR A 419 8.95 13.85 7.22
CA THR A 419 8.89 13.12 5.94
C THR A 419 10.25 12.52 5.59
N GLY A 420 11.32 13.25 5.92
CA GLY A 420 12.71 12.83 5.79
C GLY A 420 13.02 11.51 6.47
N THR A 421 12.72 11.41 7.76
CA THR A 421 13.00 10.20 8.53
C THR A 421 12.17 9.01 8.07
N LEU A 422 10.88 9.22 7.76
CA LEU A 422 9.98 8.17 7.27
C LEU A 422 10.41 7.63 5.90
N ALA A 423 10.79 8.51 4.97
CA ALA A 423 11.19 8.09 3.63
C ALA A 423 12.55 7.39 3.61
N ILE A 424 13.50 7.79 4.47
CA ILE A 424 14.79 7.08 4.61
C ILE A 424 14.56 5.65 5.10
N PHE A 425 13.69 5.46 6.09
CA PHE A 425 13.32 4.12 6.58
C PHE A 425 12.70 3.26 5.47
N LEU A 426 11.77 3.83 4.69
CA LEU A 426 11.13 3.14 3.58
C LEU A 426 12.13 2.77 2.46
N LEU A 427 13.09 3.64 2.14
CA LEU A 427 14.06 3.42 1.07
C LEU A 427 15.13 2.39 1.45
N ILE A 428 15.47 2.24 2.73
CA ILE A 428 16.34 1.15 3.21
C ILE A 428 15.67 -0.21 2.99
N ILE A 429 14.34 -0.30 3.16
CA ILE A 429 13.57 -1.53 2.94
C ILE A 429 13.43 -1.85 1.44
N MET A 430 13.39 -0.83 0.57
CA MET A 430 13.11 -0.96 -0.86
C MET A 430 14.28 -0.52 -1.77
N MET A 431 15.53 -0.84 -1.41
CA MET A 431 16.73 -0.42 -2.16
C MET A 431 16.65 -0.75 -3.66
N SER A 432 16.01 -1.87 -4.04
CA SER A 432 15.86 -2.28 -5.45
C SER A 432 14.97 -1.38 -6.30
N PHE A 433 14.05 -0.60 -5.70
CA PHE A 433 13.08 0.23 -6.42
C PHE A 433 13.40 1.74 -6.40
N GLN A 434 14.47 2.15 -5.69
CA GLN A 434 14.81 3.57 -5.51
C GLN A 434 14.96 4.32 -6.84
N LYS A 435 15.63 3.72 -7.84
CA LYS A 435 15.82 4.33 -9.17
C LYS A 435 14.48 4.58 -9.87
N ILE A 436 13.60 3.58 -9.86
CA ILE A 436 12.29 3.63 -10.53
C ILE A 436 11.41 4.71 -9.88
N ILE A 437 11.35 4.74 -8.54
CA ILE A 437 10.56 5.74 -7.80
C ILE A 437 11.06 7.16 -8.10
N THR A 438 12.38 7.37 -8.11
CA THR A 438 13.00 8.69 -8.39
C THR A 438 12.64 9.18 -9.80
N ILE A 439 12.67 8.29 -10.80
CA ILE A 439 12.28 8.62 -12.18
C ILE A 439 10.80 9.02 -12.27
N ILE A 440 9.90 8.26 -11.63
CA ILE A 440 8.46 8.55 -11.60
C ILE A 440 8.20 9.94 -10.99
N VAL A 441 8.86 10.24 -9.87
CA VAL A 441 8.74 11.53 -9.18
C VAL A 441 9.23 12.69 -10.05
N CYS A 442 10.36 12.52 -10.75
CA CYS A 442 10.90 13.55 -11.65
C CYS A 442 9.98 13.79 -12.86
N ILE A 443 9.37 12.74 -13.42
CA ILE A 443 8.37 12.88 -14.51
C ILE A 443 7.18 13.69 -14.03
N LEU A 444 6.64 13.38 -12.85
CA LEU A 444 5.53 14.13 -12.25
C LEU A 444 5.90 15.60 -12.03
N ALA A 445 7.11 15.88 -11.54
CA ALA A 445 7.57 17.25 -11.33
C ALA A 445 7.71 18.06 -12.63
N ILE A 446 8.18 17.45 -13.72
CA ILE A 446 8.21 18.08 -15.04
C ILE A 446 6.78 18.42 -15.50
N LEU A 447 5.84 17.49 -15.33
CA LEU A 447 4.43 17.72 -15.68
C LEU A 447 3.83 18.88 -14.87
N PHE A 448 4.07 18.94 -13.56
CA PHE A 448 3.62 20.05 -12.72
C PHE A 448 4.29 21.38 -13.08
N GLY A 449 5.59 21.37 -13.40
CA GLY A 449 6.34 22.54 -13.84
C GLY A 449 5.81 23.12 -15.16
N LEU A 450 5.57 22.27 -16.16
CA LEU A 450 5.01 22.70 -17.46
C LEU A 450 3.59 23.25 -17.32
N ASN A 451 2.75 22.59 -16.53
CA ASN A 451 1.40 23.08 -16.21
C ASN A 451 1.45 24.41 -15.46
N ALA A 452 2.44 24.64 -14.60
CA ALA A 452 2.61 25.90 -13.88
C ALA A 452 3.07 27.06 -14.77
N ILE A 453 3.72 26.79 -15.91
CA ILE A 453 4.10 27.79 -16.93
C ILE A 453 2.88 28.20 -17.79
N GLY A 454 1.79 27.43 -17.75
CA GLY A 454 0.58 27.68 -18.55
C GLY A 454 0.57 26.91 -19.88
N ILE A 455 1.50 25.97 -20.07
CA ILE A 455 1.44 25.01 -21.17
C ILE A 455 0.37 23.98 -20.79
N ASN A 456 -0.83 24.15 -21.33
CA ASN A 456 -2.00 23.31 -21.04
C ASN A 456 -1.81 21.89 -21.61
N PHE A 457 -1.06 21.03 -20.92
CA PHE A 457 -1.03 19.58 -21.19
C PHE A 457 -2.34 18.89 -20.73
N THR A 458 -3.19 19.61 -20.01
CA THR A 458 -4.46 19.16 -19.44
C THR A 458 -5.62 19.11 -20.45
N SER A 459 -5.37 18.78 -21.71
CA SER A 459 -6.45 18.21 -22.55
C SER A 459 -6.87 16.82 -22.02
N LEU A 460 -6.00 16.11 -21.31
CA LEU A 460 -6.29 14.82 -20.65
C LEU A 460 -6.97 14.95 -19.26
N LEU A 461 -6.93 16.15 -18.63
CA LEU A 461 -7.56 16.43 -17.33
C LEU A 461 -8.59 17.56 -17.43
N LYS A 462 -9.18 17.76 -18.61
CA LYS A 462 -10.13 18.84 -18.91
C LYS A 462 -11.55 18.63 -18.33
N LYS A 463 -11.69 17.75 -17.34
CA LYS A 463 -12.88 17.66 -16.47
C LYS A 463 -12.64 18.34 -15.11
N GLN A 464 -11.74 19.31 -15.05
CA GLN A 464 -11.58 20.16 -13.89
C GLN A 464 -12.12 21.56 -14.18
N LYS A 465 -13.43 21.68 -13.96
CA LYS A 465 -14.17 22.92 -13.73
C LYS A 465 -13.38 23.80 -12.78
N ASP A 466 -13.31 25.10 -13.09
CA ASP A 466 -12.78 26.16 -12.23
C ASP A 466 -13.49 26.12 -10.87
N ASN A 467 -12.96 25.34 -9.93
CA ASN A 467 -13.49 25.27 -8.58
C ASN A 467 -12.93 26.44 -7.78
N ASN A 468 -13.66 27.54 -7.84
CA ASN A 468 -13.57 28.65 -6.89
C ASN A 468 -13.56 28.16 -5.43
N GLU A 469 -14.11 26.98 -5.12
CA GLU A 469 -14.21 26.42 -3.78
C GLU A 469 -12.86 26.07 -3.11
N THR A 470 -11.89 25.47 -3.81
CA THR A 470 -10.57 25.18 -3.21
C THR A 470 -9.79 26.45 -2.88
N LYS A 471 -9.93 27.48 -3.73
CA LYS A 471 -9.31 28.80 -3.52
C LYS A 471 -9.95 29.52 -2.35
N VAL A 472 -11.28 29.42 -2.22
CA VAL A 472 -12.08 29.99 -1.12
C VAL A 472 -11.84 29.24 0.20
N LEU A 473 -11.69 27.91 0.18
CA LEU A 473 -11.46 27.11 1.40
C LEU A 473 -10.06 27.31 1.97
N ILE A 474 -9.03 27.34 1.10
CA ILE A 474 -7.66 27.72 1.51
C ILE A 474 -7.63 29.18 1.97
N GLN A 475 -8.35 30.10 1.32
CA GLN A 475 -8.47 31.49 1.80
C GLN A 475 -9.17 31.59 3.16
N LYS A 476 -10.24 30.83 3.40
CA LYS A 476 -10.96 30.81 4.69
C LYS A 476 -10.10 30.22 5.80
N LEU A 477 -9.42 29.09 5.55
CA LEU A 477 -8.49 28.48 6.49
C LEU A 477 -7.27 29.37 6.75
N ALA A 478 -6.65 29.92 5.71
CA ALA A 478 -5.54 30.84 5.86
C ALA A 478 -5.98 32.08 6.65
N LYS A 479 -7.16 32.65 6.41
CA LYS A 479 -7.65 33.83 7.14
C LYS A 479 -7.91 33.53 8.63
N SER A 480 -8.50 32.38 8.97
CA SER A 480 -8.79 32.00 10.36
C SER A 480 -7.55 31.58 11.16
N TYR A 481 -6.58 30.91 10.54
CA TYR A 481 -5.40 30.38 11.23
C TYR A 481 -4.19 31.32 11.16
N SER A 482 -4.15 32.29 10.24
CA SER A 482 -3.02 33.24 10.12
C SER A 482 -2.99 34.35 11.16
N GLU A 483 -4.03 34.46 12.00
CA GLU A 483 -4.05 35.42 13.11
C GLU A 483 -3.13 34.97 14.25
N SER A 484 -3.01 33.65 14.49
CA SER A 484 -2.19 33.04 15.54
C SER A 484 -0.87 32.48 15.01
N TYR A 485 0.19 32.54 15.83
CA TYR A 485 1.49 31.93 15.51
C TYR A 485 1.40 30.40 15.36
N VAL A 486 0.56 29.74 16.17
CA VAL A 486 0.34 28.29 16.09
C VAL A 486 -0.32 27.93 14.76
N GLY A 487 -1.28 28.73 14.31
CA GLY A 487 -1.92 28.50 13.01
C GLY A 487 -0.96 28.69 11.84
N MET A 488 0.01 29.62 11.93
CA MET A 488 1.07 29.76 10.91
C MET A 488 1.98 28.53 10.83
N ILE A 489 2.32 27.92 11.97
CA ILE A 489 3.08 26.66 12.03
C ILE A 489 2.26 25.53 11.36
N ILE A 490 0.98 25.41 11.69
CA ILE A 490 0.10 24.38 11.11
C ILE A 490 -0.04 24.57 9.59
N ILE A 491 -0.22 25.80 9.11
CA ILE A 491 -0.30 26.08 7.67
C ILE A 491 1.02 25.72 6.99
N GLY A 492 2.18 26.07 7.59
CA GLY A 492 3.49 25.69 7.06
C GLY A 492 3.67 24.18 6.96
N PHE A 493 3.27 23.45 8.01
CA PHE A 493 3.33 21.99 8.07
C PHE A 493 2.45 21.33 7.00
N LEU A 494 1.17 21.73 6.91
CA LEU A 494 0.24 21.20 5.92
C LEU A 494 0.68 21.50 4.49
N PHE A 495 1.28 22.66 4.26
CA PHE A 495 1.69 23.07 2.93
C PHE A 495 2.81 22.18 2.36
N TYR A 496 3.73 21.70 3.20
CA TYR A 496 4.78 20.78 2.79
C TYR A 496 4.21 19.53 2.10
N PHE A 497 3.17 18.92 2.67
CA PHE A 497 2.53 17.72 2.11
C PHE A 497 1.69 17.98 0.86
N LEU A 498 1.29 19.23 0.63
CA LEU A 498 0.46 19.62 -0.51
C LEU A 498 1.30 20.00 -1.74
N ASP A 499 2.61 20.11 -1.61
CA ASP A 499 3.49 20.56 -2.69
C ASP A 499 4.24 19.40 -3.37
N PRO A 500 3.73 18.88 -4.50
CA PRO A 500 4.41 17.81 -5.24
C PRO A 500 5.73 18.27 -5.89
N CYS A 501 6.00 19.58 -5.95
CA CYS A 501 7.23 20.11 -6.57
C CYS A 501 8.47 19.94 -5.69
N ILE A 502 8.28 19.63 -4.41
CA ILE A 502 9.36 19.40 -3.44
C ILE A 502 10.04 18.05 -3.66
N ALA A 503 9.28 17.05 -4.12
CA ALA A 503 9.68 15.65 -4.11
C ALA A 503 11.02 15.36 -4.85
N PRO A 504 11.32 15.92 -6.04
CA PRO A 504 12.60 15.64 -6.72
C PRO A 504 13.83 16.06 -5.92
N PHE A 505 13.78 17.22 -5.26
CA PHE A 505 14.89 17.71 -4.43
C PHE A 505 15.08 16.83 -3.20
N PHE A 506 13.97 16.39 -2.60
CA PHE A 506 13.99 15.46 -1.48
C PHE A 506 14.68 14.13 -1.84
N PHE A 507 14.27 13.49 -2.95
CA PHE A 507 14.87 12.21 -3.37
C PHE A 507 16.34 12.34 -3.78
N ALA A 508 16.76 13.50 -4.29
CA ALA A 508 18.15 13.73 -4.66
C ALA A 508 19.10 13.85 -3.46
N VAL A 509 18.59 14.23 -2.28
CA VAL A 509 19.39 14.31 -1.05
C VAL A 509 19.63 12.93 -0.43
N VAL A 510 18.76 11.95 -0.69
CA VAL A 510 18.86 10.60 -0.08
C VAL A 510 20.22 9.93 -0.29
N PRO A 511 20.80 9.88 -1.51
CA PRO A 511 22.13 9.31 -1.70
C PRO A 511 23.23 10.04 -0.93
N LEU A 512 23.10 11.35 -0.69
CA LEU A 512 24.09 12.12 0.09
C LEU A 512 24.04 11.73 1.57
N ILE A 513 22.84 11.44 2.10
CA ILE A 513 22.63 11.01 3.48
C ILE A 513 23.25 9.63 3.73
N LEU A 514 23.20 8.71 2.76
CA LEU A 514 23.75 7.36 2.89
C LEU A 514 25.29 7.31 2.84
N ASN A 515 25.94 8.30 2.20
CA ASN A 515 27.37 8.26 1.90
C ASN A 515 28.24 9.18 2.78
N ALA A 516 27.63 10.01 3.64
CA ALA A 516 28.33 10.99 4.46
C ALA A 516 27.78 11.05 5.89
N ASN A 517 28.34 11.92 6.74
CA ASN A 517 27.86 12.10 8.11
C ASN A 517 26.42 12.64 8.13
N PHE A 518 25.48 11.75 8.45
CA PHE A 518 24.03 11.98 8.51
C PHE A 518 23.65 13.31 9.18
N ILE A 519 24.24 13.60 10.34
CA ILE A 519 23.91 14.78 11.15
C ILE A 519 24.31 16.07 10.42
N ALA A 520 25.51 16.10 9.83
CA ALA A 520 26.02 17.29 9.16
C ALA A 520 25.20 17.61 7.89
N ILE A 521 24.83 16.59 7.12
CA ILE A 521 24.02 16.74 5.91
C ILE A 521 22.62 17.27 6.24
N ILE A 522 21.96 16.72 7.27
CA ILE A 522 20.63 17.20 7.68
C ILE A 522 20.70 18.62 8.22
N LEU A 523 21.68 18.96 9.04
CA LEU A 523 21.84 20.34 9.54
C LEU A 523 22.04 21.32 8.38
N ALA A 524 22.91 20.99 7.41
CA ALA A 524 23.14 21.83 6.25
C ALA A 524 21.88 21.99 5.39
N PHE A 525 21.12 20.91 5.19
CA PHE A 525 19.85 20.93 4.49
C PHE A 525 18.82 21.82 5.20
N CYS A 526 18.63 21.66 6.51
CA CYS A 526 17.75 22.49 7.33
C CYS A 526 18.11 23.98 7.29
N LEU A 527 19.41 24.30 7.32
CA LEU A 527 19.90 25.67 7.16
C LEU A 527 19.57 26.22 5.77
N GLY A 528 19.70 25.40 4.73
CA GLY A 528 19.28 25.74 3.37
C GLY A 528 17.79 26.09 3.29
N VAL A 529 16.92 25.25 3.88
CA VAL A 529 15.46 25.47 3.89
C VAL A 529 15.08 26.76 4.62
N MET A 530 15.74 27.08 5.73
CA MET A 530 15.44 28.25 6.55
C MET A 530 15.92 29.58 5.95
N LEU A 531 17.00 29.56 5.16
CA LEU A 531 17.61 30.78 4.64
C LEU A 531 16.64 31.66 3.81
N PRO A 532 15.84 31.12 2.86
CA PRO A 532 14.87 31.92 2.12
C PRO A 532 13.79 32.53 3.02
N PHE A 533 13.30 31.81 4.03
CA PHE A 533 12.34 32.36 4.99
C PHE A 533 12.93 33.52 5.81
N LEU A 534 14.21 33.44 6.19
CA LEU A 534 14.91 34.54 6.85
C LEU A 534 15.04 35.75 5.92
N ILE A 535 15.43 35.55 4.67
CA ILE A 535 15.57 36.61 3.66
C ILE A 535 14.22 37.29 3.43
N ILE A 536 13.16 36.51 3.18
CA ILE A 536 11.82 37.02 2.91
C ILE A 536 11.23 37.68 4.16
N GLY A 537 11.42 37.08 5.34
CA GLY A 537 11.02 37.68 6.62
C GLY A 537 11.68 39.04 6.84
N PHE A 538 12.97 39.17 6.55
CA PHE A 538 13.69 40.44 6.68
C PHE A 538 13.20 41.49 5.68
N ILE A 539 13.02 41.11 4.41
CA ILE A 539 12.53 42.01 3.35
C ILE A 539 11.13 42.54 3.68
N THR A 540 10.25 41.67 4.17
CA THR A 540 8.88 42.03 4.55
C THR A 540 8.80 42.85 5.81
N GLY A 541 9.69 42.61 6.77
CA GLY A 541 9.78 43.42 7.97
C GLY A 541 10.29 44.83 7.69
N SER A 542 11.30 44.99 6.83
CA SER A 542 12.10 46.22 6.71
C SER A 542 11.71 47.13 5.53
N LEU A 543 11.58 46.58 4.31
CA LEU A 543 11.43 47.38 3.09
C LEU A 543 10.11 47.11 2.38
N SER A 544 9.05 47.81 2.81
CA SER A 544 7.73 47.80 2.16
C SER A 544 7.78 48.15 0.65
N LYS A 545 8.81 48.90 0.20
CA LYS A 545 9.06 49.21 -1.22
C LYS A 545 9.61 48.01 -2.02
N LEU A 546 10.52 47.21 -1.47
CA LEU A 546 11.07 46.03 -2.16
C LEU A 546 10.03 44.91 -2.31
N VAL A 547 9.13 44.78 -1.34
CA VAL A 547 8.02 43.81 -1.44
C VAL A 547 7.10 44.13 -2.62
N ARG A 548 6.82 45.42 -2.88
CA ARG A 548 6.03 45.84 -4.05
C ARG A 548 6.73 45.53 -5.38
N ILE A 549 8.06 45.62 -5.43
CA ILE A 549 8.86 45.25 -6.61
C ILE A 549 8.86 43.73 -6.81
N SER A 550 9.05 42.96 -5.75
CA SER A 550 8.98 41.49 -5.79
C SER A 550 7.59 41.02 -6.25
N TYR A 551 6.52 41.69 -5.77
CA TYR A 551 5.15 41.43 -6.23
C TYR A 551 4.95 41.76 -7.72
N LYS A 552 5.52 42.88 -8.20
CA LYS A 552 5.48 43.27 -9.63
C LYS A 552 6.15 42.23 -10.54
N HIS A 553 7.19 41.55 -10.05
CA HIS A 553 7.93 40.53 -10.81
C HIS A 553 7.57 39.09 -10.44
N LYS A 554 6.48 38.86 -9.68
CA LYS A 554 6.04 37.51 -9.26
C LYS A 554 5.92 36.52 -10.42
N SER A 555 5.41 36.95 -11.57
CA SER A 555 5.29 36.10 -12.76
C SER A 555 6.66 35.65 -13.30
N LYS A 556 7.65 36.55 -13.33
CA LYS A 556 9.02 36.23 -13.78
C LYS A 556 9.74 35.30 -12.80
N LEU A 557 9.58 35.52 -11.50
CA LEU A 557 10.13 34.65 -10.47
C LEU A 557 9.52 33.25 -10.51
N ARG A 558 8.20 33.16 -10.73
CA ARG A 558 7.50 31.88 -10.93
C ARG A 558 8.01 31.15 -12.17
N LEU A 559 8.19 31.84 -13.29
CA LEU A 559 8.73 31.25 -14.52
C LEU A 559 10.14 30.70 -14.31
N LEU A 560 11.02 31.49 -13.67
CA LEU A 560 12.40 31.08 -13.37
C LEU A 560 12.43 29.82 -12.49
N SER A 561 11.62 29.78 -11.43
CA SER A 561 11.49 28.61 -10.55
C SER A 561 10.99 27.36 -11.30
N CYS A 562 10.02 27.51 -12.21
CA CYS A 562 9.55 26.39 -13.03
C CYS A 562 10.64 25.87 -13.98
N LEU A 563 11.43 26.75 -14.58
CA LEU A 563 12.55 26.35 -15.45
C LEU A 563 13.64 25.60 -14.67
N ILE A 564 13.96 26.05 -13.45
CA ILE A 564 14.91 25.37 -12.56
C ILE A 564 14.40 23.98 -12.20
N LEU A 565 13.13 23.84 -11.81
CA LEU A 565 12.54 22.55 -11.46
C LEU A 565 12.56 21.57 -12.64
N ILE A 566 12.17 22.02 -13.84
CA ILE A 566 12.15 21.18 -15.05
C ILE A 566 13.57 20.77 -15.45
N GLY A 567 14.50 21.73 -15.53
CA GLY A 567 15.89 21.46 -15.90
C GLY A 567 16.57 20.49 -14.94
N TYR A 568 16.35 20.68 -13.64
CA TYR A 568 16.90 19.79 -12.62
C TYR A 568 16.28 18.39 -12.66
N SER A 569 14.96 18.28 -12.81
CA SER A 569 14.28 16.98 -12.92
C SER A 569 14.72 16.22 -14.17
N ALA A 570 14.93 16.92 -15.30
CA ALA A 570 15.48 16.32 -16.52
C ALA A 570 16.93 15.84 -16.34
N TYR A 571 17.76 16.63 -15.65
CA TYR A 571 19.13 16.26 -15.31
C TYR A 571 19.18 14.99 -14.44
N LEU A 572 18.34 14.91 -13.39
CA LEU A 572 18.27 13.72 -12.55
C LEU A 572 17.82 12.48 -13.32
N ILE A 573 16.82 12.61 -14.20
CA ILE A 573 16.38 11.49 -15.05
C ILE A 573 17.54 10.99 -15.93
N LEU A 574 18.29 11.90 -16.57
CA LEU A 574 19.45 11.53 -17.37
C LEU A 574 20.53 10.83 -16.54
N PHE A 575 20.82 11.34 -15.34
CA PHE A 575 21.82 10.76 -14.44
C PHE A 575 21.45 9.35 -13.94
N TYR A 576 20.17 9.02 -13.80
CA TYR A 576 19.73 7.70 -13.34
C TYR A 576 19.45 6.71 -14.47
N ILE A 577 19.34 7.17 -15.72
CA ILE A 577 19.16 6.32 -16.92
C ILE A 577 20.52 5.91 -17.52
N ILE A 578 21.53 6.77 -17.43
CA ILE A 578 22.93 6.49 -17.80
C ILE A 578 23.61 5.77 -16.64
#